data_AF-J3A587-F1
#
_entry.id   AF-J3A587-F1
#
_cell.length_a   1.000
_cell.length_b   1.000
_cell.length_c   1.000
_cell.angle_alpha   90.00
_cell.angle_beta   90.00
_cell.angle_gamma   90.00
#
_symmetry.space_group_name_H-M   'P 1'
#
loop_
_entity.id
_entity.type
_entity.pdbx_description
1 polymer ?
#
loop_
_entity_poly.entity_id
_entity_poly.type
_entity_poly.pdbx_seq_one_letter_code
_entity_poly.pdbx_strand_id
1 'polypeptide(L)'
;MKNIILCLALFVSILFSTPAPVQASQFSDIPDGHWARESVDFMVKKGVLSGYSNGAFRPNEAIDRAELTVMVHKLFTKLRPNLNKEFSEQKIQKFEDVPKNHWAYQPLMEMYNANSFGVVHWDWDKVYIYPEKKVTRWEAIYFFQTFFYQKMYEIPDDQVLQILARIDDITVQSVDSPNYRSPYPGSAPFPDDEYTISYGHLDTGEITFANGDIDALKAYALAWLVGNDIMSTWKNKLEVHDPLTRAEAVVMLHRTYNVLLANGSLSTYTSK
;
A
#
# COMPACT_ATOMS: atom_id res chain seq x y z
N MET A 1 -70.86 12.72 -52.70
CA MET A 1 -70.42 11.42 -52.17
C MET A 1 -68.94 11.23 -52.50
N LYS A 2 -68.13 10.96 -51.47
CA LYS A 2 -66.85 10.20 -51.46
C LYS A 2 -65.61 10.76 -52.18
N ASN A 3 -64.86 11.55 -51.41
CA ASN A 3 -63.42 11.50 -51.08
C ASN A 3 -62.47 10.71 -52.00
N ILE A 4 -61.52 11.44 -52.58
CA ILE A 4 -60.28 10.95 -53.21
C ILE A 4 -59.17 10.96 -52.15
N ILE A 5 -58.46 9.84 -52.04
CA ILE A 5 -57.28 9.63 -51.20
C ILE A 5 -56.07 10.25 -51.90
N LEU A 6 -55.37 11.17 -51.23
CA LEU A 6 -54.07 11.69 -51.68
C LEU A 6 -53.01 11.34 -50.62
N CYS A 7 -52.08 10.47 -50.99
CA CYS A 7 -50.92 10.10 -50.18
C CYS A 7 -49.92 11.27 -50.13
N LEU A 8 -49.66 11.82 -48.94
CA LEU A 8 -48.50 12.67 -48.68
C LEU A 8 -47.51 11.88 -47.81
N ALA A 9 -46.38 11.48 -48.40
CA ALA A 9 -45.25 10.92 -47.69
C ALA A 9 -44.51 12.06 -46.97
N LEU A 10 -44.61 12.11 -45.65
CA LEU A 10 -43.86 13.03 -44.81
C LEU A 10 -42.63 12.29 -44.27
N PHE A 11 -41.46 12.55 -44.86
CA PHE A 11 -40.18 12.14 -44.32
C PHE A 11 -39.92 12.91 -43.03
N VAL A 12 -40.20 12.27 -41.89
CA VAL A 12 -39.76 12.77 -40.58
C VAL A 12 -38.35 12.23 -40.34
N SER A 13 -37.36 13.05 -40.64
CA SER A 13 -35.97 12.83 -40.27
C SER A 13 -35.84 12.96 -38.75
N ILE A 14 -36.06 11.85 -38.03
CA ILE A 14 -35.73 11.77 -36.61
C ILE A 14 -34.20 11.82 -36.53
N LEU A 15 -33.68 12.98 -36.14
CA LEU A 15 -32.31 13.10 -35.65
C LEU A 15 -32.19 12.20 -34.43
N PHE A 16 -31.69 10.98 -34.64
CA PHE A 16 -31.15 10.18 -33.55
C PHE A 16 -29.89 10.91 -33.07
N SER A 17 -30.07 11.83 -32.12
CA SER A 17 -29.00 12.20 -31.21
C SER A 17 -28.65 10.94 -30.43
N THR A 18 -27.64 10.21 -30.89
CA THR A 18 -26.99 9.22 -30.05
C THR A 18 -26.54 9.95 -28.79
N PRO A 19 -26.95 9.54 -27.58
CA PRO A 19 -26.27 10.04 -26.40
C PRO A 19 -24.81 9.61 -26.59
N ALA A 20 -23.90 10.58 -26.73
CA ALA A 20 -22.49 10.31 -26.57
C ALA A 20 -22.36 9.57 -25.22
N PRO A 21 -21.56 8.50 -25.10
CA PRO A 21 -21.22 7.99 -23.79
C PRO A 21 -20.48 9.13 -23.08
N VAL A 22 -21.21 9.88 -22.27
CA VAL A 22 -20.61 10.78 -21.29
C VAL A 22 -19.95 9.83 -20.32
N GLN A 23 -18.69 9.50 -20.56
CA GLN A 23 -17.81 9.02 -19.51
C GLN A 23 -17.64 10.21 -18.57
N ALA A 24 -18.67 10.45 -17.74
CA ALA A 24 -18.66 11.43 -16.69
C ALA A 24 -17.41 11.18 -15.84
N SER A 25 -16.81 12.25 -15.32
CA SER A 25 -15.82 12.20 -14.24
C SER A 25 -16.17 11.03 -13.33
N GLN A 26 -15.31 10.00 -13.32
CA GLN A 26 -15.73 8.70 -12.82
C GLN A 26 -16.13 8.74 -11.34
N PHE A 27 -15.59 9.72 -10.62
CA PHE A 27 -16.01 10.08 -9.27
C PHE A 27 -16.30 11.58 -9.18
N SER A 28 -17.36 11.95 -8.45
CA SER A 28 -17.80 13.35 -8.33
C SER A 28 -16.89 14.23 -7.47
N ASP A 29 -16.06 13.61 -6.62
CA ASP A 29 -15.18 14.23 -5.64
C ASP A 29 -13.68 14.14 -6.03
N ILE A 30 -13.41 13.78 -7.29
CA ILE A 30 -12.08 13.81 -7.90
C ILE A 30 -12.17 14.73 -9.14
N PRO A 31 -12.21 16.07 -8.94
CA PRO A 31 -12.31 17.02 -10.05
C PRO A 31 -11.07 16.97 -10.95
N ASP A 32 -11.19 17.53 -12.15
CA ASP A 32 -10.05 17.70 -13.05
C ASP A 32 -8.97 18.56 -12.36
N GLY A 33 -7.71 18.12 -12.41
CA GLY A 33 -6.60 18.75 -11.71
C GLY A 33 -6.40 18.31 -10.26
N HIS A 34 -7.26 17.44 -9.71
CA HIS A 34 -6.97 16.80 -8.41
C HIS A 34 -5.67 15.98 -8.50
N TRP A 35 -4.77 16.14 -7.54
CA TRP A 35 -3.42 15.54 -7.57
C TRP A 35 -3.43 14.01 -7.71
N ALA A 36 -4.45 13.34 -7.16
CA ALA A 36 -4.61 11.89 -7.27
C ALA A 36 -5.31 11.41 -8.56
N ARG A 37 -5.80 12.32 -9.42
CA ARG A 37 -6.67 11.99 -10.57
C ARG A 37 -6.08 10.92 -11.46
N GLU A 38 -4.82 11.09 -11.87
CA GLU A 38 -4.14 10.14 -12.76
C GLU A 38 -4.06 8.74 -12.15
N SER A 39 -3.72 8.66 -10.86
CA SER A 39 -3.59 7.38 -10.16
C SER A 39 -4.95 6.71 -9.95
N VAL A 40 -5.99 7.49 -9.68
CA VAL A 40 -7.37 6.99 -9.59
C VAL A 40 -7.82 6.42 -10.94
N ASP A 41 -7.63 7.16 -12.02
CA ASP A 41 -8.01 6.73 -13.38
C ASP A 41 -7.22 5.48 -13.81
N PHE A 42 -5.92 5.42 -13.49
CA PHE A 42 -5.08 4.23 -13.69
C PHE A 42 -5.65 3.00 -12.97
N MET A 43 -5.98 3.15 -11.68
CA MET A 43 -6.48 2.06 -10.86
C MET A 43 -7.84 1.55 -11.31
N VAL A 44 -8.73 2.44 -11.75
CA VAL A 44 -9.98 2.02 -12.39
C VAL A 44 -9.67 1.24 -13.66
N LYS A 45 -8.82 1.76 -14.55
CA LYS A 45 -8.50 1.10 -15.83
C LYS A 45 -7.91 -0.30 -15.61
N LYS A 46 -7.18 -0.50 -14.52
CA LYS A 46 -6.66 -1.82 -14.09
C LYS A 46 -7.70 -2.71 -13.39
N GLY A 47 -8.92 -2.21 -13.12
CA GLY A 47 -10.00 -2.93 -12.44
C GLY A 47 -9.76 -3.08 -10.94
N VAL A 48 -8.91 -2.24 -10.35
CA VAL A 48 -8.59 -2.26 -8.91
C VAL A 48 -9.70 -1.57 -8.10
N LEU A 49 -10.20 -0.44 -8.62
CA LEU A 49 -11.21 0.41 -8.00
C LEU A 49 -12.52 0.42 -8.79
N SER A 50 -13.64 0.56 -8.08
CA SER A 50 -14.98 0.75 -8.66
C SER A 50 -15.78 1.88 -8.01
N GLY A 51 -15.16 2.70 -7.15
CA GLY A 51 -15.84 3.71 -6.34
C GLY A 51 -16.86 3.14 -5.35
N TYR A 52 -17.48 4.03 -4.59
CA TYR A 52 -18.63 3.71 -3.75
C TYR A 52 -19.92 3.73 -4.56
N SER A 53 -20.96 3.07 -4.04
CA SER A 53 -22.28 2.98 -4.70
C SER A 53 -22.93 4.33 -4.99
N ASN A 54 -22.53 5.38 -4.28
CA ASN A 54 -22.99 6.76 -4.46
C ASN A 54 -22.16 7.56 -5.49
N GLY A 55 -21.20 6.93 -6.19
CA GLY A 55 -20.35 7.59 -7.18
C GLY A 55 -19.19 8.39 -6.61
N ALA A 56 -18.93 8.31 -5.30
CA ALA A 56 -17.80 8.99 -4.65
C ALA A 56 -16.55 8.09 -4.59
N PHE A 57 -15.37 8.72 -4.60
CA PHE A 57 -14.09 8.11 -4.30
C PHE A 57 -13.64 8.36 -2.86
N ARG A 58 -14.02 9.48 -2.25
CA ARG A 58 -13.66 9.88 -0.88
C ARG A 58 -12.15 9.99 -0.67
N PRO A 59 -11.47 10.90 -1.40
CA PRO A 59 -10.01 10.98 -1.41
C PRO A 59 -9.38 11.21 -0.04
N ASN A 60 -10.05 11.97 0.83
CA ASN A 60 -9.52 12.40 2.13
C ASN A 60 -9.92 11.48 3.29
N GLU A 61 -10.71 10.43 3.05
CA GLU A 61 -11.02 9.45 4.10
C GLU A 61 -9.81 8.56 4.36
N ALA A 62 -9.58 8.24 5.64
CA ALA A 62 -8.55 7.29 6.03
C ALA A 62 -8.88 5.90 5.48
N ILE A 63 -7.91 5.28 4.81
CA ILE A 63 -8.03 3.91 4.31
C ILE A 63 -7.95 2.92 5.48
N ASP A 64 -8.75 1.85 5.42
CA ASP A 64 -8.57 0.71 6.32
C ASP A 64 -7.70 -0.38 5.72
N ARG A 65 -7.30 -1.31 6.59
CA ARG A 65 -6.36 -2.38 6.26
C ARG A 65 -6.95 -3.32 5.20
N ALA A 66 -8.21 -3.70 5.33
CA ALA A 66 -8.91 -4.52 4.36
C ALA A 66 -8.95 -3.88 2.97
N GLU A 67 -9.28 -2.59 2.89
CA GLU A 67 -9.30 -1.84 1.65
C GLU A 67 -7.92 -1.76 1.00
N LEU A 68 -6.88 -1.41 1.77
CA LEU A 68 -5.51 -1.39 1.26
C LEU A 68 -5.10 -2.78 0.75
N THR A 69 -5.35 -3.84 1.51
CA THR A 69 -5.07 -5.23 1.09
C THR A 69 -5.77 -5.58 -0.22
N VAL A 70 -7.05 -5.25 -0.37
CA VAL A 70 -7.81 -5.55 -1.60
C VAL A 70 -7.23 -4.81 -2.80
N MET A 71 -6.82 -3.55 -2.63
CA MET A 71 -6.18 -2.80 -3.71
C MET A 71 -4.85 -3.44 -4.14
N VAL A 72 -3.99 -3.82 -3.18
CA VAL A 72 -2.73 -4.54 -3.44
C VAL A 72 -3.00 -5.88 -4.12
N HIS A 73 -3.93 -6.68 -3.59
CA HIS A 73 -4.28 -8.01 -4.09
C HIS A 73 -4.71 -7.98 -5.55
N LYS A 74 -5.54 -6.98 -5.93
CA LYS A 74 -6.02 -6.81 -7.30
C LYS A 74 -4.94 -6.27 -8.24
N LEU A 75 -4.09 -5.36 -7.79
CA LEU A 75 -3.05 -4.76 -8.63
C LEU A 75 -1.87 -5.72 -8.85
N PHE A 76 -1.41 -6.37 -7.78
CA PHE A 76 -0.25 -7.26 -7.73
C PHE A 76 -0.70 -8.71 -7.59
N THR A 77 -1.16 -9.26 -8.71
CA THR A 77 -1.86 -10.55 -8.81
C THR A 77 -1.01 -11.76 -8.41
N LYS A 78 0.32 -11.63 -8.34
CA LYS A 78 1.23 -12.72 -7.96
C LYS A 78 1.62 -12.72 -6.49
N LEU A 79 1.33 -11.65 -5.74
CA LEU A 79 1.62 -11.58 -4.30
C LEU A 79 0.65 -12.45 -3.51
N ARG A 80 0.98 -13.72 -3.32
CA ARG A 80 0.13 -14.69 -2.60
C ARG A 80 0.95 -15.52 -1.61
N PRO A 81 1.64 -14.88 -0.65
CA PRO A 81 2.59 -15.58 0.23
C PRO A 81 1.94 -16.70 1.03
N ASN A 82 0.67 -16.56 1.44
CA ASN A 82 -0.03 -17.62 2.18
C ASN A 82 -0.42 -18.83 1.33
N LEU A 83 -0.37 -18.69 -0.01
CA LEU A 83 -0.59 -19.77 -0.96
C LEU A 83 0.72 -20.38 -1.49
N ASN A 84 1.87 -19.78 -1.16
CA ASN A 84 3.16 -20.30 -1.60
C ASN A 84 3.50 -21.59 -0.83
N LYS A 85 3.73 -22.69 -1.57
CA LYS A 85 4.08 -24.00 -1.01
C LYS A 85 5.43 -24.01 -0.30
N GLU A 86 6.36 -23.16 -0.73
CA GLU A 86 7.67 -23.00 -0.10
C GLU A 86 7.54 -22.46 1.33
N PHE A 87 6.46 -21.72 1.61
CA PHE A 87 6.18 -21.12 2.91
C PHE A 87 5.02 -21.82 3.66
N SER A 88 4.88 -23.13 3.46
CA SER A 88 3.76 -23.89 4.02
C SER A 88 3.72 -23.91 5.55
N GLU A 89 4.88 -23.85 6.21
CA GLU A 89 5.00 -23.77 7.67
C GLU A 89 4.56 -22.41 8.23
N GLN A 90 4.67 -21.34 7.43
CA GLN A 90 4.23 -20.00 7.81
C GLN A 90 2.74 -19.77 7.50
N LYS A 91 2.02 -20.78 7.01
CA LYS A 91 0.64 -20.59 6.55
C LYS A 91 -0.31 -20.23 7.70
N ILE A 92 -0.97 -19.08 7.58
CA ILE A 92 -2.09 -18.70 8.44
C ILE A 92 -3.34 -19.44 7.99
N GLN A 93 -3.94 -20.21 8.90
CA GLN A 93 -5.15 -21.00 8.63
C GLN A 93 -6.43 -20.17 8.74
N LYS A 94 -6.45 -19.20 9.67
CA LYS A 94 -7.53 -18.25 9.88
C LYS A 94 -7.03 -17.01 10.62
N PHE A 95 -7.76 -15.92 10.43
CA PHE A 95 -7.76 -14.79 11.36
C PHE A 95 -9.02 -14.87 12.22
N GLU A 96 -8.91 -14.65 13.53
CA GLU A 96 -10.05 -14.71 14.45
C GLU A 96 -11.06 -13.58 14.21
N ASP A 97 -10.60 -12.45 13.67
CA ASP A 97 -11.38 -11.24 13.40
C ASP A 97 -11.80 -11.08 11.93
N VAL A 98 -11.62 -12.12 11.10
CA VAL A 98 -12.05 -12.11 9.70
C VAL A 98 -13.02 -13.28 9.43
N PRO A 99 -14.34 -13.07 9.60
CA PRO A 99 -15.31 -14.11 9.30
C PRO A 99 -15.34 -14.45 7.80
N LYS A 100 -15.72 -15.69 7.44
CA LYS A 100 -15.72 -16.18 6.05
C LYS A 100 -16.57 -15.36 5.08
N ASN A 101 -17.58 -14.65 5.59
CA ASN A 101 -18.45 -13.77 4.81
C ASN A 101 -17.95 -12.32 4.74
N HIS A 102 -16.79 -12.01 5.32
CA HIS A 102 -16.16 -10.70 5.19
C HIS A 102 -15.86 -10.42 3.72
N TRP A 103 -16.19 -9.22 3.25
CA TRP A 103 -16.05 -8.84 1.84
C TRP A 103 -14.60 -8.93 1.34
N ALA A 104 -13.63 -8.70 2.22
CA ALA A 104 -12.20 -8.84 1.97
C ALA A 104 -11.61 -10.20 2.41
N TYR A 105 -12.43 -11.21 2.76
CA TYR A 105 -11.95 -12.48 3.33
C TYR A 105 -10.86 -13.12 2.48
N GLN A 106 -11.09 -13.28 1.17
CA GLN A 106 -10.12 -13.93 0.29
C GLN A 106 -8.80 -13.14 0.19
N PRO A 107 -8.80 -11.82 -0.15
CA PRO A 107 -7.57 -11.03 -0.14
C PRO A 107 -6.80 -11.10 1.19
N LEU A 108 -7.49 -10.96 2.33
CA LEU A 108 -6.85 -11.03 3.65
C LEU A 108 -6.21 -12.41 3.89
N MET A 109 -6.90 -13.50 3.56
CA MET A 109 -6.36 -14.85 3.73
C MET A 109 -5.21 -15.19 2.78
N GLU A 110 -5.14 -14.59 1.59
CA GLU A 110 -4.11 -14.93 0.60
C GLU A 110 -2.83 -14.10 0.74
N MET A 111 -2.97 -12.85 1.17
CA MET A 111 -1.89 -11.86 1.16
C MET A 111 -0.96 -11.98 2.37
N TYR A 112 -1.33 -12.68 3.44
CA TYR A 112 -0.57 -12.67 4.70
C TYR A 112 -0.29 -14.06 5.25
N ASN A 113 0.95 -14.25 5.72
CA ASN A 113 1.42 -15.46 6.39
C ASN A 113 2.07 -15.06 7.74
N ALA A 114 2.61 -16.03 8.49
CA ALA A 114 3.16 -15.81 9.82
C ALA A 114 4.33 -14.80 9.86
N ASN A 115 5.01 -14.57 8.73
CA ASN A 115 6.13 -13.63 8.61
C ASN A 115 5.69 -12.22 8.21
N SER A 116 4.39 -11.93 8.13
CA SER A 116 3.86 -10.59 7.84
C SER A 116 3.92 -9.68 9.08
N PHE A 117 5.12 -9.48 9.61
CA PHE A 117 5.39 -8.72 10.84
C PHE A 117 4.89 -7.27 10.74
N GLY A 118 4.39 -6.72 11.86
CA GLY A 118 3.80 -5.39 11.92
C GLY A 118 2.41 -5.26 11.29
N VAL A 119 2.00 -6.23 10.49
CA VAL A 119 0.66 -6.35 9.92
C VAL A 119 -0.14 -7.41 10.67
N VAL A 120 0.39 -8.62 10.81
CA VAL A 120 -0.29 -9.71 11.53
C VAL A 120 0.04 -9.63 13.02
N HIS A 121 -0.99 -9.82 13.85
CA HIS A 121 -0.86 -9.81 15.30
C HIS A 121 -1.17 -11.18 15.89
N TRP A 122 -0.30 -11.66 16.77
CA TRP A 122 -0.44 -12.93 17.46
C TRP A 122 -0.83 -12.69 18.92
N ASP A 123 -1.85 -13.43 19.39
CA ASP A 123 -2.19 -13.58 20.80
C ASP A 123 -2.19 -15.08 21.10
N TRP A 124 -1.06 -15.56 21.60
CA TRP A 124 -0.80 -16.98 21.83
C TRP A 124 -0.96 -17.80 20.54
N ASP A 125 -2.01 -18.60 20.42
CA ASP A 125 -2.32 -19.44 19.26
C ASP A 125 -3.30 -18.77 18.27
N LYS A 126 -3.76 -17.56 18.57
CA LYS A 126 -4.73 -16.80 17.78
C LYS A 126 -4.04 -15.72 16.95
N VAL A 127 -4.62 -15.48 15.77
CA VAL A 127 -4.08 -14.55 14.78
C VAL A 127 -5.14 -13.51 14.42
N TYR A 128 -4.74 -12.24 14.38
CA TYR A 128 -5.59 -11.09 14.09
C TYR A 128 -4.96 -10.20 13.02
N ILE A 129 -5.80 -9.46 12.28
CA ILE A 129 -5.34 -8.49 11.28
C ILE A 129 -6.03 -7.13 11.39
N TYR A 130 -7.10 -7.03 12.17
CA TYR A 130 -7.92 -5.85 12.41
C TYR A 130 -8.36 -5.19 11.09
N PRO A 131 -9.17 -5.87 10.26
CA PRO A 131 -9.42 -5.46 8.88
C PRO A 131 -9.91 -4.01 8.76
N GLU A 132 -10.70 -3.54 9.72
CA GLU A 132 -11.35 -2.22 9.63
C GLU A 132 -10.56 -1.11 10.33
N LYS A 133 -9.40 -1.45 10.91
CA LYS A 133 -8.51 -0.49 11.53
C LYS A 133 -7.97 0.45 10.46
N LYS A 134 -7.99 1.75 10.75
CA LYS A 134 -7.40 2.77 9.88
C LYS A 134 -5.87 2.68 9.90
N VAL A 135 -5.30 2.81 8.70
CA VAL A 135 -3.87 2.72 8.46
C VAL A 135 -3.26 4.10 8.68
N THR A 136 -2.24 4.19 9.53
CA THR A 136 -1.40 5.41 9.58
C THR A 136 -0.31 5.34 8.52
N ARG A 137 0.34 6.48 8.25
CA ARG A 137 1.51 6.54 7.36
C ARG A 137 2.63 5.61 7.85
N TRP A 138 2.79 5.47 9.17
CA TRP A 138 3.71 4.50 9.78
C TRP A 138 3.36 3.05 9.44
N GLU A 139 2.09 2.68 9.57
CA GLU A 139 1.65 1.31 9.29
C GLU A 139 1.72 0.96 7.81
N ALA A 140 1.53 1.95 6.93
CA ALA A 140 1.72 1.75 5.50
C ALA A 140 3.12 1.22 5.19
N ILE A 141 4.16 1.67 5.91
CA ILE A 141 5.54 1.17 5.73
C ILE A 141 5.60 -0.35 5.91
N TYR A 142 4.93 -0.91 6.93
CA TYR A 142 4.87 -2.37 7.14
C TYR A 142 4.08 -3.10 6.04
N PHE A 143 3.01 -2.51 5.51
CA PHE A 143 2.28 -3.09 4.38
C PHE A 143 3.18 -3.23 3.16
N PHE A 144 3.91 -2.16 2.80
CA PHE A 144 4.82 -2.21 1.67
C PHE A 144 6.01 -3.13 1.94
N GLN A 145 6.57 -3.13 3.16
CA GLN A 145 7.62 -4.06 3.57
C GLN A 145 7.18 -5.51 3.37
N THR A 146 5.98 -5.87 3.82
CA THR A 146 5.43 -7.25 3.71
C THR A 146 5.45 -7.77 2.27
N PHE A 147 5.26 -6.89 1.29
CA PHE A 147 5.06 -7.27 -0.12
C PHE A 147 6.27 -7.02 -1.01
N PHE A 148 7.11 -6.05 -0.66
CA PHE A 148 8.16 -5.55 -1.53
C PHE A 148 9.54 -5.57 -0.85
N TYR A 149 9.71 -6.29 0.27
CA TYR A 149 10.98 -6.35 1.03
C TYR A 149 12.20 -6.59 0.14
N GLN A 150 12.09 -7.48 -0.87
CA GLN A 150 13.20 -7.80 -1.78
C GLN A 150 13.75 -6.56 -2.50
N LYS A 151 12.93 -5.54 -2.77
CA LYS A 151 13.34 -4.28 -3.42
C LYS A 151 13.97 -3.29 -2.47
N MET A 152 13.64 -3.39 -1.19
CA MET A 152 14.11 -2.47 -0.18
C MET A 152 15.56 -2.78 0.21
N TYR A 153 15.93 -4.07 0.19
CA TYR A 153 17.30 -4.54 0.41
C TYR A 153 18.25 -4.39 -0.78
N GLU A 154 17.79 -3.81 -1.90
CA GLU A 154 18.65 -3.44 -3.03
C GLU A 154 19.36 -2.09 -2.79
N ILE A 155 18.97 -1.32 -1.76
CA ILE A 155 19.52 0.00 -1.44
C ILE A 155 20.72 -0.15 -0.49
N PRO A 156 21.91 0.39 -0.83
CA PRO A 156 23.06 0.42 0.07
C PRO A 156 22.82 1.24 1.35
N ASP A 157 23.39 0.81 2.47
CA ASP A 157 23.23 1.41 3.80
C ASP A 157 23.53 2.92 3.83
N ASP A 158 24.58 3.37 3.14
CA ASP A 158 24.96 4.78 3.06
C ASP A 158 23.89 5.62 2.36
N GLN A 159 23.23 5.06 1.34
CA GLN A 159 22.11 5.70 0.66
C GLN A 159 20.86 5.72 1.54
N VAL A 160 20.57 4.64 2.28
CA VAL A 160 19.48 4.60 3.27
C VAL A 160 19.65 5.75 4.26
N LEU A 161 20.84 5.89 4.86
CA LEU A 161 21.16 6.96 5.80
C LEU A 161 20.99 8.36 5.17
N GLN A 162 21.50 8.56 3.95
CA GLN A 162 21.40 9.84 3.24
C GLN A 162 19.96 10.23 2.90
N ILE A 163 19.08 9.27 2.62
CA ILE A 163 17.66 9.51 2.34
C ILE A 163 16.96 9.88 3.65
N LEU A 164 17.12 9.07 4.69
CA LEU A 164 16.41 9.24 5.96
C LEU A 164 16.84 10.50 6.70
N ALA A 165 18.11 10.92 6.60
CA ALA A 165 18.60 12.16 7.19
C ALA A 165 17.95 13.44 6.63
N ARG A 166 17.16 13.34 5.55
CA ARG A 166 16.41 14.46 4.95
C ARG A 166 14.97 14.55 5.46
N ILE A 167 14.58 13.67 6.38
CA ILE A 167 13.23 13.61 6.93
C ILE A 167 13.29 14.16 8.37
N ASP A 168 12.84 15.39 8.56
CA ASP A 168 13.07 16.19 9.78
C ASP A 168 12.45 15.56 11.04
N ASP A 169 11.36 14.81 10.90
CA ASP A 169 10.67 14.12 11.99
C ASP A 169 11.09 12.64 12.14
N ILE A 170 12.16 12.22 11.47
CA ILE A 170 12.77 10.89 11.65
C ILE A 170 14.19 11.07 12.19
N THR A 171 14.49 10.46 13.34
CA THR A 171 15.84 10.48 13.89
C THR A 171 16.62 9.26 13.41
N VAL A 172 17.79 9.52 12.82
CA VAL A 172 18.74 8.50 12.36
C VAL A 172 19.96 8.50 13.28
N GLN A 173 20.30 7.35 13.87
CA GLN A 173 21.52 7.16 14.65
C GLN A 173 22.34 6.00 14.09
N SER A 174 23.58 6.28 13.67
CA SER A 174 24.56 5.23 13.39
C SER A 174 25.09 4.68 14.71
N VAL A 175 24.91 3.38 14.97
CA VAL A 175 25.56 2.71 16.10
C VAL A 175 26.82 2.02 15.60
N ASP A 176 27.98 2.40 16.12
CA ASP A 176 29.22 1.64 15.92
C ASP A 176 29.08 0.28 16.62
N SER A 177 29.10 -0.79 15.83
CA SER A 177 28.96 -2.20 16.24
C SER A 177 29.75 -2.65 17.49
N PRO A 178 30.98 -2.17 17.79
CA PRO A 178 31.76 -2.65 18.94
C PRO A 178 31.12 -2.40 20.32
N ASN A 179 30.15 -1.49 20.43
CA ASN A 179 29.51 -1.12 21.69
C ASN A 179 28.10 -1.71 21.85
N TYR A 180 27.58 -2.40 20.83
CA TYR A 180 26.26 -3.02 20.91
C TYR A 180 26.36 -4.34 21.71
N ARG A 181 25.96 -4.28 22.97
CA ARG A 181 25.76 -5.48 23.80
C ARG A 181 24.32 -5.94 23.65
N SER A 182 24.13 -7.12 23.06
CA SER A 182 22.81 -7.75 23.06
C SER A 182 22.27 -7.84 24.49
N PRO A 183 21.02 -7.42 24.73
CA PRO A 183 20.36 -7.49 26.03
C PRO A 183 20.01 -8.93 26.43
N TYR A 184 20.17 -9.90 25.53
CA TYR A 184 19.86 -11.30 25.77
C TYR A 184 21.13 -12.07 26.20
N PRO A 185 21.21 -12.55 27.45
CA PRO A 185 22.32 -13.39 27.86
C PRO A 185 22.34 -14.68 27.04
N GLY A 186 23.39 -14.86 26.24
CA GLY A 186 23.62 -16.07 25.42
C GLY A 186 23.47 -15.90 23.91
N SER A 187 23.09 -14.72 23.41
CA SER A 187 23.19 -14.44 21.97
C SER A 187 24.65 -14.32 21.54
N ALA A 188 25.02 -14.96 20.43
CA ALA A 188 26.34 -14.80 19.84
C ALA A 188 26.62 -13.31 19.55
N PRO A 189 27.88 -12.83 19.68
CA PRO A 189 28.24 -11.52 19.15
C PRO A 189 27.87 -11.48 17.66
N PHE A 190 27.29 -10.37 17.22
CA PHE A 190 27.08 -10.11 15.80
C PHE A 190 28.47 -10.07 15.12
N PRO A 191 28.60 -10.49 13.85
CA PRO A 191 29.86 -10.33 13.12
C PRO A 191 30.32 -8.88 13.22
N ASP A 192 31.62 -8.64 13.45
CA ASP A 192 32.24 -7.32 13.66
C ASP A 192 32.06 -6.35 12.45
N ASP A 193 31.35 -6.77 11.41
CA ASP A 193 31.25 -6.15 10.10
C ASP A 193 29.82 -5.62 9.79
N GLU A 194 28.84 -5.84 10.67
CA GLU A 194 27.47 -5.35 10.50
C GLU A 194 27.25 -4.04 11.26
N TYR A 195 27.07 -2.93 10.52
CA TYR A 195 26.52 -1.70 11.08
C TYR A 195 25.04 -1.94 11.43
N THR A 196 24.68 -1.85 12.72
CA THR A 196 23.27 -1.84 13.12
C THR A 196 22.81 -0.38 13.14
N ILE A 197 21.97 0.01 12.18
CA ILE A 197 21.41 1.36 12.19
C ILE A 197 20.20 1.37 13.13
N SER A 198 20.26 2.22 14.16
CA SER A 198 19.15 2.42 15.11
C SER A 198 18.43 3.73 14.79
N TYR A 199 17.11 3.74 14.91
CA TYR A 199 16.30 4.89 14.54
C TYR A 199 15.30 5.22 15.67
N GLY A 200 14.73 6.42 15.68
CA GLY A 200 13.70 6.81 16.68
C GLY A 200 12.91 8.05 16.28
N HIS A 201 11.81 8.33 16.99
CA HIS A 201 11.01 9.56 16.85
C HIS A 201 11.14 10.40 18.14
N LEU A 202 11.42 11.70 18.00
CA LEU A 202 11.77 12.60 19.11
C LEU A 202 10.62 12.89 20.09
N ASP A 203 9.36 12.77 19.68
CA ASP A 203 8.22 13.26 20.47
C ASP A 203 7.29 12.17 21.07
N THR A 204 7.62 10.88 20.96
CA THR A 204 6.77 9.78 21.50
C THR A 204 7.47 8.77 22.41
N GLY A 205 8.78 8.87 22.62
CA GLY A 205 9.47 7.93 23.50
C GLY A 205 9.51 6.48 22.98
N GLU A 206 9.27 6.25 21.68
CA GLU A 206 9.64 4.98 21.05
C GLU A 206 11.16 4.96 20.82
N ILE A 207 11.87 4.57 21.87
CA ILE A 207 13.18 3.94 21.74
C ILE A 207 12.92 2.47 21.41
N THR A 208 13.63 2.02 20.39
CA THR A 208 13.74 0.66 19.86
C THR A 208 13.65 -0.45 20.91
N PHE A 209 13.26 -1.65 20.47
CA PHE A 209 13.50 -2.85 21.27
C PHE A 209 14.98 -2.90 21.67
N ALA A 210 15.30 -3.55 22.79
CA ALA A 210 16.67 -3.59 23.32
C ALA A 210 17.70 -4.21 22.33
N ASN A 211 17.25 -4.75 21.18
CA ASN A 211 18.07 -5.12 20.04
C ASN A 211 18.27 -4.02 18.94
N GLY A 212 17.97 -2.75 19.23
CA GLY A 212 18.37 -1.60 18.40
C GLY A 212 17.46 -1.25 17.21
N ASP A 213 16.34 -1.94 17.05
CA ASP A 213 15.42 -1.79 15.93
C ASP A 213 14.35 -0.67 16.11
N ILE A 214 14.38 0.40 15.29
CA ILE A 214 13.24 0.50 14.35
C ILE A 214 13.70 -0.52 13.36
N ASP A 215 13.06 -1.69 13.34
CA ASP A 215 13.66 -2.85 12.68
C ASP A 215 14.28 -2.46 11.35
N ALA A 216 15.56 -2.82 11.13
CA ALA A 216 16.30 -2.35 9.95
C ALA A 216 15.43 -2.41 8.67
N LEU A 217 14.58 -3.45 8.59
CA LEU A 217 13.39 -3.60 7.75
C LEU A 217 12.66 -2.27 7.43
N LYS A 218 12.13 -1.53 8.41
CA LYS A 218 11.44 -0.24 8.23
C LYS A 218 12.32 0.85 7.67
N ALA A 219 13.61 0.87 7.99
CA ALA A 219 14.50 1.88 7.46
C ALA A 219 14.72 1.70 5.96
N TYR A 220 14.99 0.47 5.53
CA TYR A 220 15.05 0.12 4.11
C TYR A 220 13.70 0.37 3.43
N ALA A 221 12.59 0.01 4.07
CA ALA A 221 11.25 0.28 3.55
C ALA A 221 11.02 1.77 3.35
N LEU A 222 11.30 2.58 4.37
CA LEU A 222 11.08 4.01 4.33
C LEU A 222 12.01 4.70 3.33
N ALA A 223 13.28 4.31 3.29
CA ALA A 223 14.24 4.81 2.32
C ALA A 223 13.82 4.46 0.88
N TRP A 224 13.31 3.24 0.65
CA TRP A 224 12.78 2.84 -0.65
C TRP A 224 11.51 3.62 -1.02
N LEU A 225 10.59 3.79 -0.08
CA LEU A 225 9.34 4.51 -0.29
C LEU A 225 9.57 5.99 -0.59
N VAL A 226 10.37 6.68 0.22
CA VAL A 226 10.65 8.11 0.05
C VAL A 226 11.64 8.35 -1.10
N GLY A 227 12.69 7.52 -1.21
CA GLY A 227 13.72 7.63 -2.23
C GLY A 227 13.20 7.42 -3.66
N ASN A 228 12.11 6.67 -3.83
CA ASN A 228 11.43 6.48 -5.12
C ASN A 228 10.17 7.37 -5.28
N ASP A 229 9.99 8.38 -4.42
CA ASP A 229 8.78 9.23 -4.36
C ASP A 229 7.46 8.46 -4.20
N ILE A 230 7.48 7.19 -3.79
CA ILE A 230 6.26 6.42 -3.54
C ILE A 230 5.49 7.08 -2.40
N MET A 231 6.17 7.36 -1.28
CA MET A 231 5.63 8.12 -0.15
C MET A 231 6.26 9.50 -0.12
N SER A 232 5.45 10.55 -0.26
CA SER A 232 5.94 11.94 -0.26
C SER A 232 6.01 12.51 1.16
N THR A 233 6.96 13.40 1.41
CA THR A 233 7.07 14.23 2.62
C THR A 233 6.50 15.64 2.36
N TRP A 234 6.10 16.35 3.42
CA TRP A 234 5.68 17.74 3.36
C TRP A 234 6.56 18.60 4.25
N LYS A 235 7.24 19.60 3.67
CA LYS A 235 8.25 20.41 4.37
C LYS A 235 9.24 19.53 5.15
N ASN A 236 9.75 18.50 4.48
CA ASN A 236 10.64 17.48 5.01
C ASN A 236 10.08 16.62 6.15
N LYS A 237 8.79 16.71 6.47
CA LYS A 237 8.15 15.86 7.49
C LYS A 237 7.35 14.73 6.86
N LEU A 238 7.40 13.56 7.49
CA LEU A 238 6.65 12.39 7.08
C LEU A 238 5.31 12.28 7.79
N GLU A 239 5.16 12.84 8.99
CA GLU A 239 3.94 12.82 9.79
C GLU A 239 3.43 11.39 10.03
N VAL A 240 4.32 10.55 10.58
CA VAL A 240 4.14 9.09 10.64
C VAL A 240 2.85 8.62 11.31
N HIS A 241 2.32 9.38 12.26
CA HIS A 241 1.10 9.02 12.99
C HIS A 241 -0.18 9.48 12.30
N ASP A 242 -0.08 10.26 11.23
CA ASP A 242 -1.24 10.74 10.50
C ASP A 242 -1.93 9.59 9.76
N PRO A 243 -3.26 9.60 9.64
CA PRO A 243 -3.98 8.63 8.84
C PRO A 243 -3.55 8.69 7.38
N LEU A 244 -3.30 7.52 6.77
CA LEU A 244 -3.12 7.42 5.34
C LEU A 244 -4.47 7.56 4.64
N THR A 245 -4.62 8.58 3.81
CA THR A 245 -5.85 8.80 3.06
C THR A 245 -5.98 7.82 1.89
N ARG A 246 -7.21 7.59 1.43
CA ARG A 246 -7.49 6.73 0.28
C ARG A 246 -6.79 7.22 -0.99
N ALA A 247 -6.71 8.54 -1.20
CA ALA A 247 -5.99 9.12 -2.32
C ALA A 247 -4.49 8.86 -2.25
N GLU A 248 -3.88 8.99 -1.07
CA GLU A 248 -2.45 8.72 -0.88
C GLU A 248 -2.14 7.24 -1.16
N ALA A 249 -2.95 6.33 -0.61
CA ALA A 249 -2.78 4.90 -0.84
C ALA A 249 -2.80 4.53 -2.35
N VAL A 250 -3.74 5.11 -3.11
CA VAL A 250 -3.83 4.89 -4.56
C VAL A 250 -2.62 5.45 -5.31
N VAL A 251 -2.17 6.65 -4.94
CA VAL A 251 -0.96 7.24 -5.53
C VAL A 251 0.27 6.41 -5.21
N MET A 252 0.45 5.99 -3.96
CA MET A 252 1.56 5.12 -3.56
C MET A 252 1.59 3.84 -4.38
N LEU A 253 0.47 3.13 -4.50
CA LEU A 253 0.41 1.88 -5.26
C LEU A 253 0.66 2.08 -6.77
N HIS A 254 0.17 3.17 -7.36
CA HIS A 254 0.46 3.50 -8.75
C HIS A 254 1.96 3.83 -8.96
N ARG A 255 2.56 4.61 -8.05
CA ARG A 255 3.99 4.90 -8.08
C ARG A 255 4.83 3.64 -7.90
N THR A 256 4.46 2.75 -6.98
CA THR A 256 5.10 1.43 -6.85
C THR A 256 5.02 0.63 -8.14
N TYR A 257 3.86 0.59 -8.79
CA TYR A 257 3.72 -0.05 -10.10
C TYR A 257 4.71 0.52 -11.13
N ASN A 258 4.86 1.85 -11.18
CA ASN A 258 5.77 2.52 -12.10
C ASN A 258 7.25 2.27 -11.78
N VAL A 259 7.63 2.23 -10.50
CA VAL A 259 8.99 1.86 -10.07
C VAL A 259 9.33 0.44 -10.51
N LEU A 260 8.41 -0.51 -10.29
CA LEU A 260 8.57 -1.91 -10.70
C LEU A 260 8.59 -2.06 -12.23
N LEU A 261 7.85 -1.22 -12.96
CA LEU A 261 7.88 -1.19 -14.41
C LEU A 261 9.23 -0.68 -14.92
N ALA A 262 9.71 0.43 -14.35
CA ALA A 262 10.94 1.10 -14.77
C ALA A 262 12.18 0.22 -14.53
N ASN A 263 12.21 -0.56 -13.44
CA ASN A 263 13.32 -1.47 -13.15
C ASN A 263 13.13 -2.90 -13.73
N GLY A 264 12.08 -3.13 -14.54
CA GLY A 264 11.84 -4.40 -15.21
C GLY A 264 11.32 -5.54 -14.32
N SER A 265 11.06 -5.28 -13.03
CA SER A 265 10.63 -6.32 -12.08
C SER A 265 9.11 -6.49 -11.95
N LEU A 266 8.30 -5.66 -12.62
CA LEU A 266 6.84 -5.68 -12.53
C LEU A 266 6.24 -7.08 -12.78
N SER A 267 6.80 -7.83 -13.73
CA SER A 267 6.33 -9.17 -14.08
C SER A 267 6.46 -10.18 -12.94
N THR A 268 7.31 -9.93 -11.94
CA THR A 268 7.40 -10.74 -10.70
C THR A 268 6.16 -10.56 -9.82
N TYR A 269 5.53 -9.37 -9.86
CA TYR A 269 4.45 -9.00 -8.94
C TYR A 269 3.06 -9.08 -9.57
N THR A 270 2.95 -8.95 -10.90
CA THR A 270 1.66 -8.98 -11.57
C THR A 270 1.72 -9.47 -13.01
N SER A 271 0.60 -9.98 -13.51
CA SER A 271 0.37 -10.27 -14.94
C SER A 271 -0.51 -9.24 -15.65
N LYS A 272 -0.95 -8.19 -14.93
CA LYS A 272 -1.78 -7.10 -15.48
C LYS A 272 -0.98 -6.06 -16.27
#